data_AF-A0A4Q0YMS5-F1
#
_entry.id   AF-A0A4Q0YMS5-F1
#
_cell.length_a   1.000
_cell.length_b   1.000
_cell.length_c   1.000
_cell.angle_alpha   90.00
_cell.angle_beta   90.00
_cell.angle_gamma   90.00
#
_symmetry.space_group_name_H-M   'P 1'
#
loop_
_entity.id
_entity.type
_entity.pdbx_description
1 polymer ?
#
loop_
_entity_poly.entity_id
_entity_poly.type
_entity_poly.pdbx_seq_one_letter_code
_entity_poly.pdbx_strand_id
1 'polypeptide(L)'
;MTNSIAAFIASFSAISISNAFISLIALLLVLSTIFVVTDKANNFTSNTANLLTSLGILGTFAGIVVGLMEFDPSNIDGSIESLLAGLKTAFLTSLVGMAASIIFKGLLSFIPSKSGEDSQSIGPEHILGVMSEHLSVSKTLLNSIQGDEDTSLTSQIKKLRMDVNDAAKDQKQFNEKNAVKAENFEATLWNKMGEFGDLLSKSATEQVINALKEVIVEFNDKLTEQFGENFKRLDESVKRLVDWQENYRHQLEEMGKKYQLGVDAISSTEKSVASINERAESIPATMEKLHHVMELGHGQVAELEHRLEAFKDLRDRAVEAMPQIRDQMDSTMSVIGESVQMASTHYESMLAESQRVIDKFSTTASDSVETMRTSIEDGASTVSSELKSCASEIGRKLSQASNDITDNVSAASGALQNSATSLNNSSEQMSKQLNDTINALSSEMRVMVADIKDDAKQTGVVLKEANDELLKSTREIQSETTTAISKLHDRLETTLEEVFQIQAKAVRQTFDSLEDQVTKSVSKTGSAVEKQVEVLDRQMQQEINRTIKEMGEALATVTQQFTRDYQKLVTEMSNVVNNRLAV
;
A
#
# COMPACT_ATOMS: atom_id res chain seq x y z
N MET A 1 -16.82 27.01 -33.88
CA MET A 1 -15.38 26.75 -34.10
C MET A 1 -15.00 25.28 -33.89
N THR A 2 -15.59 24.58 -32.92
CA THR A 2 -15.36 23.14 -32.65
C THR A 2 -15.64 22.23 -33.86
N ASN A 3 -16.74 22.45 -34.59
CA ASN A 3 -17.07 21.61 -35.77
C ASN A 3 -16.14 21.84 -36.97
N SER A 4 -15.58 23.05 -37.13
CA SER A 4 -14.66 23.36 -38.22
C SER A 4 -13.28 22.74 -38.00
N ILE A 5 -12.80 22.73 -36.75
CA ILE A 5 -11.53 22.10 -36.37
C ILE A 5 -11.67 20.58 -36.42
N ALA A 6 -12.79 20.02 -35.94
CA ALA A 6 -13.07 18.60 -36.02
C ALA A 6 -13.16 18.10 -37.48
N ALA A 7 -13.83 18.85 -38.38
CA ALA A 7 -13.92 18.50 -39.79
C ALA A 7 -12.56 18.57 -40.52
N PHE A 8 -11.71 19.54 -40.15
CA PHE A 8 -10.35 19.65 -40.67
C PHE A 8 -9.46 18.48 -40.20
N ILE A 9 -9.53 18.12 -38.92
CA ILE A 9 -8.77 17.01 -38.33
C ILE A 9 -9.26 15.66 -38.87
N ALA A 10 -10.56 15.48 -39.08
CA ALA A 10 -11.15 14.26 -39.64
C ALA A 10 -10.85 14.03 -41.13
N SER A 11 -10.36 15.04 -41.85
CA SER A 11 -9.98 14.91 -43.26
C SER A 11 -8.62 14.23 -43.48
N PHE A 12 -7.85 14.02 -42.40
CA PHE A 12 -6.54 13.37 -42.43
C PHE A 12 -6.56 12.10 -41.59
N SER A 13 -5.93 11.03 -42.08
CA SER A 13 -5.75 9.80 -41.30
C SER A 13 -4.80 10.00 -40.12
N ALA A 14 -4.98 9.22 -39.04
CA ALA A 14 -4.13 9.28 -37.85
C ALA A 14 -2.63 9.14 -38.19
N ILE A 15 -2.30 8.27 -39.14
CA ILE A 15 -0.94 8.07 -39.67
C ILE A 15 -0.38 9.32 -40.32
N SER A 16 -1.18 10.06 -41.09
CA SER A 16 -0.75 11.27 -41.79
C SER A 16 -0.39 12.38 -40.81
N ILE A 17 -1.20 12.53 -39.75
CA ILE A 17 -0.97 13.52 -38.69
C ILE A 17 0.29 13.15 -37.89
N SER A 18 0.43 11.88 -37.48
CA SER A 18 1.63 11.43 -36.75
C SER A 18 2.92 11.64 -37.57
N ASN A 19 2.90 11.35 -38.88
CA ASN A 19 4.04 11.58 -39.76
C ASN A 19 4.37 13.07 -39.95
N ALA A 20 3.36 13.95 -39.97
CA ALA A 20 3.56 15.39 -40.01
C ALA A 20 4.26 15.89 -38.74
N PHE A 21 3.86 15.41 -37.56
CA PHE A 21 4.52 15.74 -36.29
C PHE A 21 5.96 15.20 -36.22
N ILE A 22 6.22 13.98 -36.68
CA ILE A 22 7.58 13.43 -36.75
C ILE A 22 8.46 14.28 -37.67
N SER A 23 7.95 14.68 -38.83
CA SER A 23 8.68 15.53 -39.78
C SER A 23 8.96 16.92 -39.20
N LEU A 24 8.00 17.48 -38.45
CA LEU A 24 8.16 18.76 -37.77
C LEU A 24 9.18 18.68 -36.63
N ILE A 25 9.17 17.59 -35.83
CA ILE A 25 10.18 17.32 -34.79
C ILE A 25 11.58 17.21 -35.41
N ALA A 26 11.72 16.49 -36.53
CA ALA A 26 12.99 16.36 -37.24
C ALA A 26 13.48 17.70 -37.81
N LEU A 27 12.59 18.49 -38.43
CA LEU A 27 12.91 19.84 -38.92
C LEU A 27 13.39 20.74 -37.78
N LEU A 28 12.68 20.74 -36.65
CA LEU A 28 13.00 21.57 -35.49
C LEU A 28 14.35 21.16 -34.88
N LEU A 29 14.62 19.85 -34.78
CA LEU A 29 15.92 19.35 -34.34
C LEU A 29 17.06 19.82 -35.24
N VAL A 30 16.92 19.70 -36.57
CA VAL A 30 17.93 20.16 -37.52
C VAL A 30 18.14 21.68 -37.44
N LEU A 31 17.05 22.46 -37.40
CA LEU A 31 17.09 23.91 -37.29
C LEU A 31 17.78 24.36 -36.01
N SER A 32 17.46 23.73 -34.88
CA SER A 32 18.06 24.04 -33.60
C SER A 32 19.53 23.61 -33.54
N THR A 33 19.91 22.48 -34.13
CA THR A 33 21.34 22.10 -34.25
C THR A 33 22.12 23.10 -35.11
N ILE A 34 21.54 23.63 -36.19
CA ILE A 34 22.16 24.69 -36.99
C ILE A 34 22.34 25.96 -36.15
N PHE A 35 21.34 26.37 -35.36
CA PHE A 35 21.43 27.55 -34.50
C PHE A 35 22.44 27.42 -33.36
N VAL A 36 22.59 26.21 -32.79
CA VAL A 36 23.67 25.91 -31.84
C VAL A 36 25.06 26.10 -32.48
N VAL A 37 25.23 25.67 -33.73
CA VAL A 37 26.52 25.77 -34.44
C VAL A 37 26.79 27.19 -34.96
N THR A 38 25.75 27.99 -35.23
CA THR A 38 25.87 29.37 -35.72
C THR A 38 25.81 30.44 -34.63
N ASP A 39 25.76 30.05 -33.35
CA ASP A 39 25.72 30.93 -32.17
C ASP A 39 24.65 32.04 -32.25
N LYS A 40 23.52 31.74 -32.90
CA LYS A 40 22.42 32.68 -33.14
C LYS A 40 21.16 32.16 -32.46
N ALA A 41 20.55 32.99 -31.61
CA ALA A 41 19.32 32.71 -30.84
C ALA A 41 19.45 31.69 -29.68
N ASN A 42 20.32 31.96 -28.69
CA ASN A 42 20.48 31.13 -27.47
C ASN A 42 19.16 30.84 -26.72
N ASN A 43 18.22 31.78 -26.68
CA ASN A 43 16.92 31.58 -26.03
C ASN A 43 16.04 30.53 -26.72
N PHE A 44 16.19 30.34 -28.04
CA PHE A 44 15.46 29.32 -28.78
C PHE A 44 16.10 27.93 -28.57
N THR A 45 17.42 27.90 -28.53
CA THR A 45 18.23 26.70 -28.27
C THR A 45 17.98 26.12 -26.88
N SER A 46 17.93 26.93 -25.81
CA SER A 46 17.68 26.44 -24.45
C SER A 46 16.31 25.78 -24.29
N ASN A 47 15.29 26.34 -24.95
CA ASN A 47 13.92 25.84 -24.89
C ASN A 47 13.60 24.74 -25.91
N THR A 48 14.50 24.48 -26.88
CA THR A 48 14.30 23.48 -27.94
C THR A 48 14.03 22.08 -27.38
N ALA A 49 14.77 21.65 -26.36
CA ALA A 49 14.60 20.30 -25.78
C ALA A 49 13.20 20.12 -25.17
N ASN A 50 12.67 21.16 -24.51
CA ASN A 50 11.32 21.15 -23.95
C ASN A 50 10.25 21.23 -25.05
N LEU A 51 10.51 21.99 -26.12
CA LEU A 51 9.63 22.07 -27.28
C LEU A 51 9.54 20.73 -28.02
N LEU A 52 10.65 20.04 -28.25
CA LEU A 52 10.70 18.71 -28.89
C LEU A 52 9.85 17.68 -28.14
N THR A 53 9.98 17.63 -26.81
CA THR A 53 9.17 16.74 -25.95
C THR A 53 7.70 17.14 -25.97
N SER A 54 7.40 18.44 -25.85
CA SER A 54 6.02 18.95 -25.85
C SER A 54 5.31 18.69 -27.19
N LEU A 55 6.04 18.81 -28.31
CA LEU A 55 5.52 18.50 -29.65
C LEU A 55 5.25 17.00 -29.83
N GLY A 56 6.08 16.14 -29.25
CA GLY A 56 5.87 14.68 -29.22
C GLY A 56 4.66 14.28 -28.38
N ILE A 57 4.46 14.92 -27.23
CA ILE A 57 3.25 14.74 -26.40
C ILE A 57 2.01 15.20 -27.18
N LEU A 58 2.06 16.38 -27.80
CA LEU A 58 0.94 16.94 -28.56
C LEU A 58 0.59 16.07 -29.79
N GLY A 59 1.59 15.54 -30.50
CA GLY A 59 1.39 14.62 -31.62
C GLY A 59 0.72 13.31 -31.22
N THR A 60 1.03 12.80 -30.00
CA THR A 60 0.39 11.60 -29.46
C THR A 60 -1.08 11.84 -29.15
N PHE A 61 -1.40 12.95 -28.48
CA PHE A 61 -2.79 13.33 -28.21
C PHE A 61 -3.57 13.58 -29.50
N ALA A 62 -2.99 14.26 -30.48
CA ALA A 62 -3.63 14.48 -31.77
C ALA A 62 -3.92 13.16 -32.51
N GLY A 63 -2.98 12.21 -32.51
CA GLY A 63 -3.16 10.90 -33.14
C GLY A 63 -4.24 10.05 -32.45
N ILE A 64 -4.29 10.06 -31.11
CA ILE A 64 -5.34 9.36 -30.35
C ILE A 64 -6.72 9.96 -30.63
N VAL A 65 -6.84 11.29 -30.66
CA VAL A 65 -8.12 11.96 -30.96
C VAL A 65 -8.63 11.59 -32.34
N VAL A 66 -7.77 11.56 -33.36
CA VAL A 66 -8.15 11.17 -34.73
C VAL A 66 -8.56 9.70 -34.79
N GLY A 67 -7.80 8.81 -34.13
CA GLY A 67 -8.16 7.39 -34.06
C GLY A 67 -9.50 7.13 -33.38
N LEU A 68 -9.85 7.93 -32.37
CA LEU A 68 -11.17 7.87 -31.72
C LEU A 68 -12.30 8.46 -32.58
N MET A 69 -12.00 9.42 -33.46
CA MET A 69 -12.98 9.96 -34.40
C MET A 69 -13.28 9.01 -35.56
N GLU A 70 -12.36 8.10 -35.88
CA GLU A 70 -12.49 7.06 -36.91
C GLU A 70 -13.15 5.77 -36.38
N PHE A 71 -13.50 5.74 -35.08
CA PHE A 71 -14.13 4.60 -34.42
C PHE A 71 -15.64 4.54 -34.71
N ASP A 72 -16.10 3.50 -35.40
CA ASP A 72 -17.51 3.24 -35.66
C ASP A 72 -18.07 2.22 -34.65
N PRO A 73 -19.02 2.59 -33.77
CA PRO A 73 -19.68 1.67 -32.84
C PRO A 73 -20.42 0.51 -33.50
N SER A 74 -20.71 0.61 -34.80
CA SER A 74 -21.45 -0.40 -35.58
C SER A 74 -20.53 -1.49 -36.16
N ASN A 75 -19.22 -1.23 -36.23
CA ASN A 75 -18.20 -2.16 -36.74
C ASN A 75 -16.99 -2.15 -35.79
N ILE A 76 -17.18 -2.74 -34.61
CA ILE A 76 -16.20 -2.73 -33.52
C ILE A 76 -14.89 -3.41 -33.94
N ASP A 77 -14.95 -4.57 -34.61
CA ASP A 77 -13.75 -5.34 -34.96
C ASP A 77 -12.83 -4.60 -35.93
N GLY A 78 -13.39 -4.00 -37.00
CA GLY A 78 -12.62 -3.19 -37.94
C GLY A 78 -12.14 -1.86 -37.35
N SER A 79 -12.95 -1.26 -36.47
CA SER A 79 -12.60 0.00 -35.79
C SER A 79 -11.50 -0.18 -34.75
N ILE A 80 -11.43 -1.33 -34.06
CA ILE A 80 -10.35 -1.65 -33.12
C ILE A 80 -9.03 -1.83 -33.86
N GLU A 81 -9.01 -2.50 -35.02
CA GLU A 81 -7.80 -2.70 -35.81
C GLU A 81 -7.24 -1.35 -36.31
N SER A 82 -8.09 -0.46 -36.81
CA SER A 82 -7.72 0.90 -37.22
C SER A 82 -7.23 1.75 -36.02
N LEU A 83 -7.92 1.68 -34.88
CA LEU A 83 -7.55 2.38 -33.66
C LEU A 83 -6.18 1.93 -33.13
N LEU A 84 -5.92 0.62 -33.10
CA LEU A 84 -4.64 0.05 -32.67
C LEU A 84 -3.49 0.47 -33.59
N ALA A 85 -3.73 0.51 -34.90
CA ALA A 85 -2.75 0.99 -35.87
C ALA A 85 -2.43 2.49 -35.67
N GLY A 86 -3.45 3.33 -35.50
CA GLY A 86 -3.29 4.76 -35.22
C GLY A 86 -2.63 5.05 -33.88
N LEU A 87 -2.95 4.26 -32.86
CA LEU A 87 -2.35 4.36 -31.52
C LEU A 87 -0.87 3.98 -31.53
N LYS A 88 -0.49 2.94 -32.27
CA LYS A 88 0.93 2.55 -32.46
C LYS A 88 1.75 3.69 -33.07
N THR A 89 1.22 4.37 -34.09
CA THR A 89 1.91 5.52 -34.71
C THR A 89 1.88 6.76 -33.83
N ALA A 90 0.81 6.99 -33.07
CA ALA A 90 0.72 8.10 -32.13
C ALA A 90 1.78 8.00 -31.02
N PHE A 91 1.93 6.83 -30.38
CA PHE A 91 2.97 6.61 -29.37
C PHE A 91 4.39 6.76 -29.91
N LEU A 92 4.62 6.39 -31.19
CA LEU A 92 5.91 6.57 -31.84
C LEU A 92 6.31 8.05 -31.92
N THR A 93 5.35 8.98 -32.05
CA THR A 93 5.64 10.42 -32.08
C THR A 93 6.21 10.96 -30.76
N SER A 94 5.69 10.49 -29.62
CA SER A 94 6.23 10.84 -28.29
C SER A 94 7.61 10.23 -28.07
N LEU A 95 7.81 8.97 -28.48
CA LEU A 95 9.13 8.33 -28.41
C LEU A 95 10.18 9.10 -29.21
N VAL A 96 9.84 9.51 -30.44
CA VAL A 96 10.71 10.32 -31.29
C VAL A 96 10.97 11.70 -30.67
N GLY A 97 9.96 12.36 -30.09
CA GLY A 97 10.13 13.66 -29.41
C GLY A 97 11.04 13.59 -28.19
N MET A 98 10.89 12.56 -27.35
CA MET A 98 11.77 12.34 -26.20
C MET A 98 13.19 11.96 -26.63
N ALA A 99 13.34 11.07 -27.60
CA ALA A 99 14.65 10.69 -28.12
C ALA A 99 15.38 11.88 -28.75
N ALA A 100 14.69 12.69 -29.55
CA ALA A 100 15.21 13.93 -30.11
C ALA A 100 15.64 14.93 -29.03
N SER A 101 14.86 15.08 -27.95
CA SER A 101 15.20 15.93 -26.80
C SER A 101 16.46 15.47 -26.08
N ILE A 102 16.61 14.16 -25.85
CA ILE A 102 17.79 13.57 -25.22
C ILE A 102 19.03 13.76 -26.10
N ILE A 103 18.92 13.46 -27.40
CA ILE A 103 20.02 13.66 -28.37
C ILE A 103 20.44 15.13 -28.41
N PHE A 104 19.47 16.06 -28.41
CA PHE A 104 19.75 17.48 -28.43
C PHE A 104 20.46 17.97 -27.15
N LYS A 105 20.01 17.53 -25.96
CA LYS A 105 20.70 17.84 -24.69
C LYS A 105 22.11 17.26 -24.63
N GLY A 106 22.31 16.04 -25.14
CA GLY A 106 23.62 15.42 -25.26
C GLY A 106 24.57 16.21 -26.15
N LEU A 107 24.09 16.69 -27.30
CA LEU A 107 24.85 17.56 -28.20
C LEU A 107 25.19 18.91 -27.57
N LEU A 108 24.28 19.51 -26.81
CA LEU A 108 24.51 20.78 -26.11
C LEU A 108 25.66 20.69 -25.11
N SER A 109 25.79 19.54 -24.43
CA SER A 109 26.85 19.30 -23.45
C SER A 109 28.26 19.20 -24.06
N PHE A 110 28.35 18.79 -25.33
CA PHE A 110 29.63 18.62 -26.03
C PHE A 110 30.14 19.89 -26.74
N ILE A 111 29.31 20.92 -26.89
CA ILE A 111 29.68 22.17 -27.58
C ILE A 111 29.93 23.26 -26.53
N PRO A 112 31.19 23.72 -26.35
CA PRO A 112 31.51 24.73 -25.36
C PRO A 112 30.98 26.10 -25.81
N SER A 113 29.84 26.53 -25.26
CA SER A 113 29.34 27.89 -25.44
C SER A 113 30.18 28.88 -24.62
N LYS A 114 30.82 29.82 -25.30
CA LYS A 114 31.46 31.00 -24.68
C LYS A 114 30.40 32.04 -24.38
N SER A 115 29.60 31.82 -23.35
CA SER A 115 28.78 32.87 -22.72
C SER A 115 28.38 32.37 -21.34
N GLY A 116 29.05 32.88 -20.31
CA GLY A 116 28.61 32.73 -18.94
C GLY A 116 27.36 33.57 -18.74
N GLU A 117 26.22 32.91 -18.69
CA GLU A 117 25.05 33.34 -17.92
C GLU A 117 24.16 32.11 -17.75
N ASP A 118 24.04 31.70 -16.48
CA ASP A 118 23.29 30.55 -16.02
C ASP A 118 21.82 30.60 -16.47
N SER A 119 21.45 29.76 -17.42
CA SER A 119 20.04 29.45 -17.69
C SER A 119 19.67 28.10 -17.06
N GLN A 120 19.43 28.18 -15.75
CA GLN A 120 18.49 27.39 -14.94
C GLN A 120 18.29 25.90 -15.29
N SER A 121 19.08 25.05 -14.63
CA SER A 121 18.57 23.77 -14.10
C SER A 121 18.75 23.77 -12.58
N ILE A 122 17.65 23.81 -11.84
CA ILE A 122 17.64 23.78 -10.38
C ILE A 122 18.03 22.35 -9.96
N GLY A 123 19.32 22.13 -9.67
CA GLY A 123 19.86 20.88 -9.14
C GLY A 123 20.13 20.95 -7.62
N PRO A 124 20.22 19.81 -6.92
CA PRO A 124 20.48 19.74 -5.46
C PRO A 124 21.77 20.44 -5.01
N GLU A 125 22.77 20.52 -5.89
CA GLU A 125 24.05 21.20 -5.61
C GLU A 125 23.90 22.73 -5.54
N HIS A 126 22.95 23.31 -6.28
CA HIS A 126 22.65 24.74 -6.20
C HIS A 126 21.87 25.09 -4.91
N ILE A 127 21.05 24.16 -4.40
CA ILE A 127 20.39 24.33 -3.09
C ILE A 127 21.45 24.30 -1.99
N LEU A 128 22.43 23.41 -2.06
CA LEU A 128 23.50 23.31 -1.07
C LEU A 128 24.44 24.54 -1.13
N GLY A 129 24.73 25.04 -2.34
CA GLY A 129 25.44 26.30 -2.56
C GLY A 129 24.71 27.51 -2.00
N VAL A 130 23.43 27.70 -2.38
CA VAL A 130 22.58 28.80 -1.90
C VAL A 130 22.36 28.71 -0.39
N MET A 131 22.21 27.51 0.19
CA MET A 131 22.11 27.35 1.65
C MET A 131 23.43 27.69 2.35
N SER A 132 24.58 27.36 1.76
CA SER A 132 25.89 27.75 2.33
C SER A 132 26.12 29.25 2.24
N GLU A 133 25.70 29.89 1.14
CA GLU A 133 25.76 31.33 0.96
C GLU A 133 24.78 32.05 1.90
N HIS A 134 23.56 31.54 2.04
CA HIS A 134 22.56 32.07 2.97
C HIS A 134 23.01 31.92 4.44
N LEU A 135 23.70 30.83 4.78
CA LEU A 135 24.31 30.66 6.10
C LEU A 135 25.47 31.65 6.32
N SER A 136 26.25 31.95 5.28
CA SER A 136 27.30 32.97 5.34
C SER A 136 26.74 34.39 5.50
N VAL A 137 25.70 34.75 4.73
CA VAL A 137 25.01 36.04 4.81
C VAL A 137 24.32 36.19 6.16
N SER A 138 23.67 35.13 6.66
CA SER A 138 23.05 35.14 7.98
C SER A 138 24.07 35.32 9.10
N LYS A 139 25.29 34.78 8.94
CA LYS A 139 26.40 34.97 9.89
C LYS A 139 26.97 36.39 9.82
N THR A 140 27.07 36.97 8.62
CA THR A 140 27.43 38.38 8.43
C THR A 140 26.38 39.31 9.04
N LEU A 141 25.09 39.00 8.87
CA LEU A 141 23.98 39.77 9.43
C LEU A 141 23.98 39.70 10.96
N LEU A 142 24.25 38.52 11.53
CA LEU A 142 24.46 38.35 12.97
C LEU A 142 25.64 39.19 13.47
N ASN A 143 26.77 39.19 12.75
CA ASN A 143 27.93 40.01 13.09
C ASN A 143 27.65 41.52 12.94
N SER A 144 26.85 41.95 11.96
CA SER A 144 26.44 43.36 11.80
C SER A 144 25.47 43.83 12.90
N ILE A 145 24.74 42.91 13.53
CA ILE A 145 23.83 43.19 14.65
C ILE A 145 24.57 43.14 16.00
N GLN A 146 25.48 42.18 16.20
CA GLN A 146 26.10 41.90 17.50
C GLN A 146 27.54 42.43 17.64
N GLY A 147 28.19 42.82 16.55
CA GLY A 147 29.60 43.22 16.55
C GLY A 147 29.88 44.51 17.33
N ASP A 148 31.05 44.59 17.97
CA ASP A 148 31.53 45.77 18.71
C ASP A 148 32.25 46.78 17.77
N GLU A 149 32.17 46.57 16.46
CA GLU A 149 32.74 47.46 15.43
C GLU A 149 31.87 48.71 15.22
N ASP A 150 32.50 49.82 14.84
CA ASP A 150 31.88 51.15 14.71
C ASP A 150 30.70 51.24 13.72
N THR A 151 30.51 50.23 12.87
CA THR A 151 29.45 50.12 11.87
C THR A 151 28.28 49.22 12.29
N SER A 152 28.33 48.57 13.45
CA SER A 152 27.23 47.73 13.94
C SER A 152 26.01 48.55 14.36
N LEU A 153 24.82 47.97 14.26
CA LEU A 153 23.57 48.65 14.64
C LEU A 153 23.55 49.02 16.14
N THR A 154 24.15 48.20 16.99
CA THR A 154 24.29 48.48 18.43
C THR A 154 25.24 49.64 18.70
N SER A 155 26.36 49.74 17.96
CA SER A 155 27.29 50.88 18.05
C SER A 155 26.68 52.18 17.51
N GLN A 156 25.93 52.12 16.39
CA GLN A 156 25.21 53.28 15.87
C GLN A 156 24.13 53.77 16.82
N ILE A 157 23.33 52.88 17.43
CA ILE A 157 22.33 53.26 18.45
C ILE A 157 23.01 53.91 19.68
N LYS A 158 24.18 53.41 20.09
CA LYS A 158 24.96 53.99 21.19
C LYS A 158 25.48 55.39 20.86
N LYS A 159 25.97 55.62 19.63
CA LYS A 159 26.40 56.94 19.13
C LYS A 159 25.23 57.92 19.02
N LEU A 160 24.11 57.49 18.46
CA LEU A 160 22.88 58.30 18.36
C LEU A 160 22.38 58.73 19.74
N ARG A 161 22.48 57.83 20.73
CA ARG A 161 22.14 58.17 22.12
C ARG A 161 23.14 59.14 22.77
N MET A 162 24.42 59.08 22.42
CA MET A 162 25.41 60.09 22.84
C MET A 162 25.12 61.45 22.20
N ASP A 163 24.88 61.49 20.88
CA ASP A 163 24.56 62.73 20.15
C ASP A 163 23.30 63.41 20.67
N VAL A 164 22.24 62.63 20.99
CA VAL A 164 21.01 63.17 21.59
C VAL A 164 21.29 63.77 22.98
N ASN A 165 22.18 63.16 23.75
CA ASN A 165 22.51 63.63 25.09
C ASN A 165 23.39 64.89 25.05
N ASP A 166 24.29 64.99 24.08
CA ASP A 166 25.11 66.19 23.84
C ASP A 166 24.26 67.34 23.29
N ALA A 167 23.33 67.08 22.36
CA ALA A 167 22.37 68.07 21.89
C ALA A 167 21.49 68.63 23.03
N ALA A 168 21.07 67.79 23.98
CA ALA A 168 20.35 68.23 25.17
C ALA A 168 21.20 69.14 26.08
N LYS A 169 22.52 68.91 26.13
CA LYS A 169 23.47 69.72 26.91
C LYS A 169 23.73 71.08 26.27
N ASP A 170 23.87 71.11 24.94
CA ASP A 170 24.02 72.36 24.16
C ASP A 170 22.76 73.23 24.22
N GLN A 171 21.57 72.62 24.18
CA GLN A 171 20.31 73.35 24.37
C GLN A 171 20.22 74.02 25.75
N LYS A 172 20.75 73.36 26.79
CA LYS A 172 20.81 73.94 28.14
C LYS A 172 21.77 75.14 28.20
N GLN A 173 22.94 75.04 27.57
CA GLN A 173 23.90 76.15 27.49
C GLN A 173 23.38 77.33 26.66
N PHE A 174 22.61 77.07 25.60
CA PHE A 174 21.96 78.12 24.81
C PHE A 174 20.93 78.91 25.63
N ASN A 175 20.13 78.22 26.45
CA ASN A 175 19.16 78.86 27.34
C ASN A 175 19.85 79.71 28.43
N GLU A 176 20.97 79.26 29.00
CA GLU A 176 21.75 80.05 29.96
C GLU A 176 22.37 81.31 29.32
N LYS A 177 22.86 81.23 28.06
CA LYS A 177 23.39 82.41 27.34
C LYS A 177 22.33 83.45 26.98
N ASN A 178 21.09 83.04 26.72
CA ASN A 178 19.99 83.97 26.40
C ASN A 178 19.50 84.72 27.64
N ALA A 179 19.54 84.12 28.83
CA ALA A 179 19.20 84.80 30.07
C ALA A 179 20.14 86.00 30.35
N VAL A 180 21.45 85.85 30.11
CA VAL A 180 22.46 86.90 30.31
C VAL A 180 22.33 88.06 29.30
N LYS A 181 21.83 87.78 28.08
CA LYS A 181 21.60 88.84 27.07
C LYS A 181 20.38 89.71 27.36
N ALA A 182 19.36 89.17 28.02
CA ALA A 182 18.17 89.93 28.41
C ALA A 182 18.50 91.00 29.47
N GLU A 183 19.38 90.66 30.42
CA GLU A 183 19.80 91.56 31.50
C GLU A 183 20.59 92.79 30.98
N ASN A 184 21.44 92.60 29.96
CA ASN A 184 22.21 93.69 29.33
C ASN A 184 21.36 94.64 28.47
N PHE A 185 20.24 94.15 27.90
CA PHE A 185 19.32 94.98 27.12
C PHE A 185 18.58 95.99 28.02
N GLU A 186 18.14 95.55 29.19
CA GLU A 186 17.43 96.39 30.17
C GLU A 186 18.30 97.57 30.64
N ALA A 187 19.58 97.33 30.94
CA ALA A 187 20.52 98.37 31.36
C ALA A 187 20.77 99.43 30.27
N THR A 188 20.80 99.01 29.00
CA THR A 188 21.03 99.93 27.87
C THR A 188 19.81 100.81 27.58
N LEU A 189 18.60 100.27 27.79
CA LEU A 189 17.34 100.96 27.55
C LEU A 189 17.12 102.13 28.54
N TRP A 190 17.43 101.91 29.83
CA TRP A 190 17.31 102.96 30.86
C TRP A 190 18.27 104.13 30.64
N ASN A 191 19.48 103.84 30.16
CA ASN A 191 20.48 104.89 29.88
C ASN A 191 20.02 105.80 28.72
N LYS A 192 19.39 105.23 27.68
CA LYS A 192 18.82 105.98 26.56
C LYS A 192 17.58 106.78 26.93
N MET A 193 16.78 106.31 27.89
CA MET A 193 15.66 107.06 28.44
C MET A 193 16.11 108.28 29.26
N GLY A 194 17.24 108.18 29.97
CA GLY A 194 17.86 109.29 30.69
C GLY A 194 18.35 110.41 29.77
N GLU A 195 19.00 110.06 28.63
CA GLU A 195 19.41 111.03 27.60
C GLU A 195 18.22 111.77 26.96
N PHE A 196 17.07 111.08 26.82
CA PHE A 196 15.85 111.67 26.27
C PHE A 196 15.22 112.71 27.21
N GLY A 197 15.29 112.48 28.52
CA GLY A 197 14.79 113.43 29.53
C GLY A 197 15.60 114.73 29.60
N ASP A 198 16.92 114.66 29.35
CA ASP A 198 17.81 115.82 29.43
C ASP A 198 17.64 116.77 28.22
N LEU A 199 17.23 116.22 27.06
CA LEU A 199 16.98 116.98 25.83
C LEU A 199 15.67 117.80 25.87
N LEU A 200 14.71 117.42 26.73
CA LEU A 200 13.45 118.16 26.93
C LEU A 200 13.61 119.39 27.86
N SER A 201 14.74 119.52 28.55
CA SER A 201 14.94 120.50 29.62
C SER A 201 15.54 121.85 29.17
N LYS A 202 15.98 122.00 27.90
CA LYS A 202 16.65 123.22 27.41
C LYS A 202 16.23 123.66 26.00
N SER A 203 15.36 124.68 25.90
CA SER A 203 15.53 125.88 25.04
C SER A 203 14.22 126.68 24.80
N ALA A 204 14.15 127.88 25.39
CA ALA A 204 13.50 129.13 24.97
C ALA A 204 12.00 129.18 24.56
N THR A 205 11.13 129.52 25.52
CA THR A 205 9.66 129.50 25.46
C THR A 205 8.97 130.78 24.94
N GLU A 206 9.64 131.71 24.24
CA GLU A 206 8.98 132.97 23.84
C GLU A 206 9.07 133.29 22.34
N GLN A 207 10.18 132.97 21.66
CA GLN A 207 10.22 132.92 20.19
C GLN A 207 9.40 131.75 19.64
N VAL A 208 9.27 130.68 20.43
CA VAL A 208 8.42 129.52 20.16
C VAL A 208 6.94 129.88 20.15
N ILE A 209 6.46 130.88 20.91
CA ILE A 209 5.02 131.22 20.93
C ILE A 209 4.56 131.88 19.62
N ASN A 210 5.39 132.76 19.03
CA ASN A 210 5.07 133.38 17.74
C ASN A 210 5.27 132.40 16.57
N ALA A 211 6.33 131.57 16.62
CA ALA A 211 6.47 130.45 15.70
C ALA A 211 5.34 129.42 15.86
N LEU A 212 4.86 129.14 17.08
CA LEU A 212 3.71 128.28 17.37
C LEU A 212 2.44 128.87 16.80
N LYS A 213 2.26 130.19 16.72
CA LYS A 213 1.01 130.75 16.19
C LYS A 213 0.91 130.56 14.68
N GLU A 214 2.00 130.79 13.97
CA GLU A 214 2.10 130.55 12.53
C GLU A 214 2.08 129.05 12.23
N VAL A 215 2.82 128.26 13.01
CA VAL A 215 2.75 126.78 12.97
C VAL A 215 1.37 126.30 13.38
N ILE A 216 0.61 126.91 14.30
CA ILE A 216 -0.74 126.46 14.68
C ILE A 216 -1.72 126.74 13.54
N VAL A 217 -1.59 127.85 12.81
CA VAL A 217 -2.41 128.12 11.62
C VAL A 217 -2.03 127.14 10.50
N GLU A 218 -0.74 126.97 10.21
CA GLU A 218 -0.24 126.01 9.22
C GLU A 218 -0.53 124.54 9.64
N PHE A 219 -0.53 124.24 10.93
CA PHE A 219 -0.88 122.96 11.54
C PHE A 219 -2.38 122.75 11.54
N ASN A 220 -3.22 123.80 11.60
CA ASN A 220 -4.68 123.69 11.50
C ASN A 220 -5.11 123.49 10.04
N ASP A 221 -4.46 124.18 9.09
CA ASP A 221 -4.65 123.94 7.66
C ASP A 221 -4.13 122.56 7.25
N LYS A 222 -2.91 122.17 7.66
CA LYS A 222 -2.40 120.81 7.47
C LYS A 222 -3.15 119.77 8.29
N LEU A 223 -3.77 120.11 9.43
CA LEU A 223 -4.66 119.20 10.17
C LEU A 223 -5.88 118.89 9.31
N THR A 224 -6.52 119.92 8.79
CA THR A 224 -7.74 119.76 8.01
C THR A 224 -7.47 119.01 6.70
N GLU A 225 -6.35 119.29 6.04
CA GLU A 225 -5.97 118.65 4.77
C GLU A 225 -5.33 117.26 4.96
N GLN A 226 -4.29 117.12 5.79
CA GLN A 226 -3.61 115.83 6.00
C GLN A 226 -4.36 114.89 6.94
N PHE A 227 -5.04 115.38 8.00
CA PHE A 227 -5.90 114.49 8.80
C PHE A 227 -7.24 114.24 8.12
N GLY A 228 -7.77 115.15 7.31
CA GLY A 228 -8.94 114.87 6.48
C GLY A 228 -8.69 113.69 5.51
N GLU A 229 -7.57 113.73 4.78
CA GLU A 229 -7.14 112.60 3.95
C GLU A 229 -6.76 111.36 4.76
N ASN A 230 -6.06 111.51 5.89
CA ASN A 230 -5.68 110.36 6.72
C ASN A 230 -6.90 109.71 7.41
N PHE A 231 -7.93 110.46 7.81
CA PHE A 231 -9.20 109.90 8.32
C PHE A 231 -9.98 109.20 7.22
N LYS A 232 -9.91 109.67 5.98
CA LYS A 232 -10.52 108.99 4.82
C LYS A 232 -9.78 107.68 4.50
N ARG A 233 -8.45 107.69 4.52
CA ARG A 233 -7.61 106.48 4.41
C ARG A 233 -7.80 105.53 5.60
N LEU A 234 -8.00 106.07 6.80
CA LEU A 234 -8.27 105.30 8.01
C LEU A 234 -9.66 104.67 7.95
N ASP A 235 -10.71 105.39 7.54
CA ASP A 235 -12.05 104.85 7.30
C ASP A 235 -12.01 103.73 6.26
N GLU A 236 -11.25 103.91 5.18
CA GLU A 236 -11.03 102.87 4.17
C GLU A 236 -10.27 101.66 4.77
N SER A 237 -9.26 101.89 5.61
CA SER A 237 -8.51 100.82 6.30
C SER A 237 -9.37 100.08 7.32
N VAL A 238 -10.25 100.79 8.04
CA VAL A 238 -11.20 100.24 9.00
C VAL A 238 -12.28 99.44 8.26
N LYS A 239 -12.79 99.93 7.13
CA LYS A 239 -13.71 99.16 6.26
C LYS A 239 -13.04 97.90 5.73
N ARG A 240 -11.80 97.99 5.25
CA ARG A 240 -11.03 96.80 4.84
C ARG A 240 -10.79 95.84 6.00
N LEU A 241 -10.65 96.34 7.23
CA LEU A 241 -10.57 95.51 8.44
C LEU A 241 -11.90 94.82 8.76
N VAL A 242 -13.03 95.51 8.60
CA VAL A 242 -14.38 94.92 8.76
C VAL A 242 -14.64 93.89 7.67
N ASP A 243 -14.30 94.18 6.42
CA ASP A 243 -14.37 93.22 5.30
C ASP A 243 -13.46 92.01 5.57
N TRP A 244 -12.25 92.24 6.09
CA TRP A 244 -11.34 91.17 6.51
C TRP A 244 -11.93 90.36 7.68
N GLN A 245 -12.55 91.00 8.66
CA GLN A 245 -13.22 90.31 9.77
C GLN A 245 -14.39 89.45 9.29
N GLU A 246 -15.19 89.94 8.34
CA GLU A 246 -16.30 89.16 7.79
C GLU A 246 -15.78 87.98 6.94
N ASN A 247 -14.75 88.20 6.12
CA ASN A 247 -14.08 87.13 5.39
C ASN A 247 -13.44 86.10 6.35
N TYR A 248 -12.85 86.55 7.45
CA TYR A 248 -12.27 85.68 8.47
C TYR A 248 -13.36 84.89 9.21
N ARG A 249 -14.52 85.50 9.50
CA ARG A 249 -15.69 84.79 10.05
C ARG A 249 -16.13 83.66 9.13
N HIS A 250 -16.24 83.93 7.83
CA HIS A 250 -16.56 82.92 6.83
C HIS A 250 -15.52 81.81 6.75
N GLN A 251 -14.22 82.15 6.79
CA GLN A 251 -13.15 81.15 6.84
C GLN A 251 -13.21 80.28 8.09
N LEU A 252 -13.49 80.85 9.26
CA LEU A 252 -13.66 80.09 10.50
C LEU A 252 -14.87 79.16 10.43
N GLU A 253 -15.97 79.59 9.82
CA GLU A 253 -17.16 78.75 9.61
C GLU A 253 -16.86 77.56 8.67
N GLU A 254 -16.14 77.80 7.57
CA GLU A 254 -15.71 76.75 6.65
C GLU A 254 -14.69 75.80 7.30
N MET A 255 -13.76 76.35 8.08
CA MET A 255 -12.79 75.56 8.84
C MET A 255 -13.48 74.67 9.87
N GLY A 256 -14.52 75.17 10.54
CA GLY A 256 -15.37 74.37 11.43
C GLY A 256 -16.03 73.19 10.71
N LYS A 257 -16.60 73.41 9.51
CA LYS A 257 -17.17 72.33 8.68
C LYS A 257 -16.11 71.29 8.28
N LYS A 258 -14.91 71.73 7.91
CA LYS A 258 -13.80 70.83 7.53
C LYS A 258 -13.26 70.03 8.72
N TYR A 259 -13.18 70.63 9.91
CA TYR A 259 -12.83 69.90 11.13
C TYR A 259 -13.87 68.82 11.45
N GLN A 260 -15.16 69.11 11.29
CA GLN A 260 -16.20 68.11 11.48
C GLN A 260 -16.06 66.93 10.52
N LEU A 261 -15.82 67.19 9.23
CA LEU A 261 -15.55 66.13 8.24
C LEU A 261 -14.30 65.29 8.60
N GLY A 262 -13.24 65.93 9.12
CA GLY A 262 -12.06 65.22 9.61
C GLY A 262 -12.36 64.32 10.81
N VAL A 263 -13.18 64.79 11.76
CA VAL A 263 -13.64 63.99 12.90
C VAL A 263 -14.47 62.80 12.45
N ASP A 264 -15.39 62.98 11.50
CA ASP A 264 -16.22 61.91 10.96
C ASP A 264 -15.37 60.85 10.22
N ALA A 265 -14.37 61.27 9.45
CA ALA A 265 -13.44 60.36 8.78
C ALA A 265 -12.58 59.55 9.77
N ILE A 266 -12.13 60.18 10.86
CA ILE A 266 -11.40 59.48 11.95
C ILE A 266 -12.32 58.46 12.63
N SER A 267 -13.58 58.81 12.92
CA SER A 267 -14.54 57.88 13.52
C SER A 267 -14.89 56.70 12.59
N SER A 268 -14.97 56.95 11.27
CA SER A 268 -15.10 55.85 10.30
C SER A 268 -13.86 54.94 10.27
N THR A 269 -12.67 55.53 10.38
CA THR A 269 -11.41 54.78 10.41
C THR A 269 -11.31 53.93 11.68
N GLU A 270 -11.73 54.47 12.83
CA GLU A 270 -11.85 53.73 14.10
C GLU A 270 -12.72 52.48 13.94
N LYS A 271 -13.90 52.60 13.31
CA LYS A 271 -14.80 51.46 13.05
C LYS A 271 -14.16 50.41 12.12
N SER A 272 -13.49 50.84 11.06
CA SER A 272 -12.75 49.92 10.17
C SER A 272 -11.64 49.18 10.93
N VAL A 273 -10.84 49.89 11.74
CA VAL A 273 -9.77 49.30 12.55
C VAL A 273 -10.31 48.33 13.59
N ALA A 274 -11.45 48.64 14.23
CA ALA A 274 -12.13 47.72 15.15
C ALA A 274 -12.55 46.42 14.44
N SER A 275 -13.13 46.52 13.23
CA SER A 275 -13.53 45.34 12.44
C SER A 275 -12.34 44.49 11.97
N ILE A 276 -11.20 45.12 11.71
CA ILE A 276 -9.95 44.43 11.37
C ILE A 276 -9.43 43.67 12.59
N ASN A 277 -9.45 44.29 13.77
CA ASN A 277 -9.02 43.66 15.00
C ASN A 277 -9.86 42.41 15.33
N GLU A 278 -11.18 42.51 15.19
CA GLU A 278 -12.12 41.39 15.39
C GLU A 278 -11.87 40.24 14.39
N ARG A 279 -11.59 40.54 13.12
CA ARG A 279 -11.26 39.51 12.11
C ARG A 279 -9.87 38.93 12.32
N ALA A 280 -8.89 39.72 12.75
CA ALA A 280 -7.54 39.26 13.05
C ALA A 280 -7.50 38.31 14.24
N GLU A 281 -8.46 38.40 15.16
CA GLU A 281 -8.62 37.46 16.28
C GLU A 281 -9.00 36.04 15.81
N SER A 282 -9.54 35.89 14.60
CA SER A 282 -9.87 34.57 14.04
C SER A 282 -8.68 33.80 13.47
N ILE A 283 -7.56 34.46 13.13
CA ILE A 283 -6.39 33.78 12.56
C ILE A 283 -5.64 32.91 13.59
N PRO A 284 -5.44 33.34 14.85
CA PRO A 284 -4.92 32.46 15.91
C PRO A 284 -5.77 31.20 16.11
N ALA A 285 -7.11 31.34 16.11
CA ALA A 285 -8.03 30.21 16.28
C ALA A 285 -7.98 29.21 15.11
N THR A 286 -7.73 29.69 13.88
CA THR A 286 -7.52 28.80 12.72
C THR A 286 -6.14 28.16 12.74
N MET A 287 -5.12 28.87 13.22
CA MET A 287 -3.78 28.29 13.42
C MET A 287 -3.75 27.22 14.51
N GLU A 288 -4.52 27.38 15.58
CA GLU A 288 -4.66 26.36 16.62
C GLU A 288 -5.34 25.08 16.07
N LYS A 289 -6.36 25.22 15.21
CA LYS A 289 -6.96 24.07 14.51
C LYS A 289 -5.98 23.40 13.55
N LEU A 290 -5.21 24.19 12.78
CA LEU A 290 -4.18 23.65 11.88
C LEU A 290 -3.10 22.91 12.67
N HIS A 291 -2.68 23.45 13.81
CA HIS A 291 -1.74 22.81 14.71
C HIS A 291 -2.26 21.46 15.19
N HIS A 292 -3.53 21.37 15.61
CA HIS A 292 -4.13 20.11 16.05
C HIS A 292 -4.24 19.08 14.91
N VAL A 293 -4.54 19.51 13.68
CA VAL A 293 -4.52 18.64 12.50
C VAL A 293 -3.10 18.16 12.18
N MET A 294 -2.09 19.02 12.29
CA MET A 294 -0.69 18.62 12.11
C MET A 294 -0.24 17.64 13.20
N GLU A 295 -0.63 17.86 14.44
CA GLU A 295 -0.29 16.99 15.58
C GLU A 295 -0.93 15.60 15.43
N LEU A 296 -2.22 15.56 15.05
CA LEU A 296 -2.93 14.31 14.77
C LEU A 296 -2.33 13.59 13.54
N GLY A 297 -2.02 14.34 12.48
CA GLY A 297 -1.37 13.81 11.28
C GLY A 297 0.01 13.23 11.57
N HIS A 298 0.81 13.92 12.38
CA HIS A 298 2.12 13.44 12.81
C HIS A 298 1.99 12.17 13.66
N GLY A 299 1.02 12.12 14.58
CA GLY A 299 0.70 10.91 15.34
C GLY A 299 0.29 9.73 14.44
N GLN A 300 -0.50 9.98 13.39
CA GLN A 300 -0.86 8.94 12.41
C GLN A 300 0.33 8.46 11.59
N VAL A 301 1.25 9.34 11.21
CA VAL A 301 2.48 8.96 10.49
C VAL A 301 3.38 8.10 11.38
N ALA A 302 3.57 8.46 12.64
CA ALA A 302 4.36 7.68 13.59
C ALA A 302 3.75 6.29 13.86
N GLU A 303 2.41 6.22 13.99
CA GLU A 303 1.70 4.94 14.11
C GLU A 303 1.82 4.10 12.83
N LEU A 304 1.76 4.74 11.65
CA LEU A 304 1.95 4.05 10.38
C LEU A 304 3.37 3.48 10.25
N GLU A 305 4.38 4.23 10.70
CA GLU A 305 5.78 3.81 10.73
C GLU A 305 5.97 2.62 11.67
N HIS A 306 5.37 2.64 12.87
CA HIS A 306 5.36 1.48 13.76
C HIS A 306 4.66 0.26 13.13
N ARG A 307 3.52 0.46 12.45
CA ARG A 307 2.82 -0.64 11.77
C ARG A 307 3.62 -1.19 10.60
N LEU A 308 4.33 -0.34 9.87
CA LEU A 308 5.26 -0.74 8.81
C LEU A 308 6.43 -1.55 9.35
N GLU A 309 7.00 -1.17 10.50
CA GLU A 309 8.05 -1.95 11.16
C GLU A 309 7.53 -3.32 11.61
N ALA A 310 6.32 -3.39 12.20
CA ALA A 310 5.69 -4.66 12.53
C ALA A 310 5.42 -5.52 11.27
N PHE A 311 5.07 -4.90 10.14
CA PHE A 311 4.87 -5.59 8.87
C PHE A 311 6.18 -6.11 8.27
N LYS A 312 7.25 -5.35 8.42
CA LYS A 312 8.62 -5.74 8.05
C LYS A 312 9.09 -6.93 8.89
N ASP A 313 8.87 -6.91 10.20
CA ASP A 313 9.14 -8.05 11.08
C ASP A 313 8.32 -9.28 10.70
N LEU A 314 7.03 -9.10 10.36
CA LEU A 314 6.16 -10.19 9.92
C LEU A 314 6.66 -10.78 8.60
N ARG A 315 7.07 -9.95 7.64
CA ARG A 315 7.74 -10.39 6.40
C ARG A 315 8.99 -11.18 6.73
N ASP A 316 9.88 -10.65 7.56
CA ASP A 316 11.18 -11.28 7.82
C ASP A 316 11.00 -12.64 8.50
N ARG A 317 10.07 -12.74 9.46
CA ARG A 317 9.69 -14.03 10.06
C ARG A 317 9.01 -14.99 9.09
N ALA A 318 8.16 -14.49 8.19
CA ALA A 318 7.52 -15.33 7.17
C ALA A 318 8.55 -15.87 6.16
N VAL A 319 9.54 -15.06 5.80
CA VAL A 319 10.67 -15.46 4.94
C VAL A 319 11.57 -16.47 5.65
N GLU A 320 11.84 -16.30 6.96
CA GLU A 320 12.60 -17.29 7.74
C GLU A 320 11.85 -18.61 7.98
N ALA A 321 10.52 -18.58 8.09
CA ALA A 321 9.71 -19.76 8.31
C ALA A 321 9.58 -20.63 7.04
N MET A 322 9.69 -20.05 5.84
CA MET A 322 9.54 -20.79 4.58
C MET A 322 10.56 -21.94 4.41
N PRO A 323 11.87 -21.72 4.62
CA PRO A 323 12.87 -22.78 4.64
C PRO A 323 12.55 -23.87 5.66
N GLN A 324 12.12 -23.51 6.87
CA GLN A 324 11.80 -24.48 7.92
C GLN A 324 10.62 -25.37 7.54
N ILE A 325 9.58 -24.80 6.91
CA ILE A 325 8.44 -25.57 6.42
C ILE A 325 8.88 -26.51 5.30
N ARG A 326 9.76 -26.04 4.39
CA ARG A 326 10.35 -26.89 3.35
C ARG A 326 11.14 -28.05 3.94
N ASP A 327 12.00 -27.80 4.92
CA ASP A 327 12.79 -28.84 5.59
C ASP A 327 11.90 -29.86 6.31
N GLN A 328 10.88 -29.39 7.03
CA GLN A 328 9.93 -30.26 7.71
C GLN A 328 9.14 -31.13 6.73
N MET A 329 8.84 -30.59 5.55
CA MET A 329 8.13 -31.30 4.50
C MET A 329 9.01 -32.31 3.78
N ASP A 330 10.26 -31.97 3.46
CA ASP A 330 11.24 -32.91 2.91
C ASP A 330 11.50 -34.06 3.90
N SER A 331 11.57 -33.74 5.21
CA SER A 331 11.64 -34.75 6.29
C SER A 331 10.38 -35.63 6.32
N THR A 332 9.19 -35.03 6.24
CA THR A 332 7.93 -35.79 6.18
C THR A 332 7.90 -36.71 4.95
N MET A 333 8.35 -36.22 3.79
CA MET A 333 8.41 -37.03 2.57
C MET A 333 9.38 -38.20 2.71
N SER A 334 10.51 -37.98 3.38
CA SER A 334 11.47 -39.04 3.71
C SER A 334 10.86 -40.09 4.62
N VAL A 335 10.17 -39.69 5.70
CA VAL A 335 9.53 -40.61 6.65
C VAL A 335 8.42 -41.42 6.00
N ILE A 336 7.60 -40.80 5.16
CA ILE A 336 6.56 -41.53 4.44
C ILE A 336 7.24 -42.51 3.44
N GLY A 337 8.33 -42.12 2.76
CA GLY A 337 9.06 -43.02 1.86
C GLY A 337 9.62 -44.24 2.58
N GLU A 338 10.20 -44.04 3.77
CA GLU A 338 10.66 -45.10 4.65
C GLU A 338 9.51 -46.00 5.14
N SER A 339 8.34 -45.41 5.41
CA SER A 339 7.13 -46.15 5.80
C SER A 339 6.61 -47.04 4.68
N VAL A 340 6.67 -46.59 3.43
CA VAL A 340 6.33 -47.41 2.25
C VAL A 340 7.31 -48.57 2.10
N GLN A 341 8.61 -48.31 2.27
CA GLN A 341 9.64 -49.36 2.24
C GLN A 341 9.39 -50.42 3.34
N MET A 342 9.09 -49.98 4.57
CA MET A 342 8.74 -50.89 5.67
C MET A 342 7.49 -51.71 5.37
N ALA A 343 6.45 -51.11 4.78
CA ALA A 343 5.24 -51.81 4.39
C ALA A 343 5.52 -52.87 3.32
N SER A 344 6.32 -52.55 2.30
CA SER A 344 6.75 -53.50 1.27
C SER A 344 7.48 -54.71 1.88
N THR A 345 8.46 -54.43 2.76
CA THR A 345 9.21 -55.47 3.47
C THR A 345 8.30 -56.34 4.36
N HIS A 346 7.29 -55.74 4.98
CA HIS A 346 6.30 -56.49 5.78
C HIS A 346 5.44 -57.42 4.91
N TYR A 347 5.06 -56.99 3.71
CA TYR A 347 4.32 -57.84 2.75
C TYR A 347 5.15 -59.02 2.25
N GLU A 348 6.43 -58.81 1.94
CA GLU A 348 7.34 -59.93 1.59
C GLU A 348 7.42 -60.96 2.72
N SER A 349 7.53 -60.48 3.97
CA SER A 349 7.54 -61.35 5.15
C SER A 349 6.21 -62.11 5.33
N MET A 350 5.07 -61.44 5.12
CA MET A 350 3.75 -62.06 5.22
C MET A 350 3.53 -63.12 4.14
N LEU A 351 4.03 -62.88 2.92
CA LEU A 351 4.05 -63.85 1.82
C LEU A 351 4.88 -65.09 2.17
N ALA A 352 6.07 -64.89 2.73
CA ALA A 352 6.93 -65.98 3.17
C ALA A 352 6.28 -66.82 4.28
N GLU A 353 5.62 -66.17 5.24
CA GLU A 353 4.92 -66.87 6.32
C GLU A 353 3.67 -67.61 5.83
N SER A 354 2.91 -67.02 4.90
CA SER A 354 1.78 -67.68 4.25
C SER A 354 2.21 -68.96 3.53
N GLN A 355 3.33 -68.91 2.78
CA GLN A 355 3.90 -70.08 2.12
C GLN A 355 4.27 -71.17 3.15
N ARG A 356 4.85 -70.78 4.29
CA ARG A 356 5.22 -71.70 5.38
C ARG A 356 4.02 -72.41 5.99
N VAL A 357 2.92 -71.68 6.22
CA VAL A 357 1.67 -72.25 6.76
C VAL A 357 1.09 -73.26 5.77
N ILE A 358 1.14 -72.96 4.47
CA ILE A 358 0.64 -73.84 3.42
C ILE A 358 1.45 -75.14 3.35
N ASP A 359 2.78 -75.06 3.35
CA ASP A 359 3.65 -76.25 3.36
C ASP A 359 3.35 -77.15 4.57
N LYS A 360 3.14 -76.53 5.74
CA LYS A 360 2.81 -77.24 6.98
C LYS A 360 1.44 -77.91 6.91
N PHE A 361 0.44 -77.24 6.32
CA PHE A 361 -0.89 -77.80 6.10
C PHE A 361 -0.86 -78.96 5.10
N SER A 362 -0.16 -78.82 3.97
CA SER A 362 -0.01 -79.88 2.97
C SER A 362 0.65 -81.13 3.57
N THR A 363 1.70 -80.95 4.36
CA THR A 363 2.40 -82.07 5.02
C THR A 363 1.49 -82.76 6.03
N THR A 364 0.81 -81.98 6.87
CA THR A 364 -0.09 -82.49 7.92
C THR A 364 -1.31 -83.21 7.33
N ALA A 365 -1.88 -82.71 6.22
CA ALA A 365 -2.97 -83.35 5.51
C ALA A 365 -2.53 -84.70 4.92
N SER A 366 -1.35 -84.75 4.31
CA SER A 366 -0.80 -85.98 3.76
C SER A 366 -0.56 -87.04 4.84
N ASP A 367 0.03 -86.64 5.99
CA ASP A 367 0.26 -87.54 7.12
C ASP A 367 -1.05 -88.04 7.74
N SER A 368 -2.06 -87.17 7.85
CA SER A 368 -3.38 -87.52 8.38
C SER A 368 -4.09 -88.56 7.50
N VAL A 369 -3.98 -88.44 6.18
CA VAL A 369 -4.57 -89.40 5.23
C VAL A 369 -3.86 -90.74 5.28
N GLU A 370 -2.53 -90.76 5.37
CA GLU A 370 -1.78 -92.01 5.50
C GLU A 370 -2.10 -92.73 6.82
N THR A 371 -2.24 -91.98 7.91
CA THR A 371 -2.66 -92.50 9.23
C THR A 371 -4.08 -93.03 9.20
N MET A 372 -4.99 -92.34 8.50
CA MET A 372 -6.38 -92.79 8.35
C MET A 372 -6.46 -94.05 7.49
N ARG A 373 -5.69 -94.12 6.40
CA ARG A 373 -5.61 -95.31 5.54
C ARG A 373 -5.14 -96.52 6.32
N THR A 374 -4.03 -96.40 7.05
CA THR A 374 -3.48 -97.49 7.87
C THR A 374 -4.46 -97.93 8.96
N SER A 375 -5.12 -96.98 9.64
CA SER A 375 -6.13 -97.28 10.65
C SER A 375 -7.36 -98.00 10.09
N ILE A 376 -7.82 -97.64 8.88
CA ILE A 376 -8.92 -98.33 8.18
C ILE A 376 -8.49 -99.75 7.78
N GLU A 377 -7.28 -99.91 7.26
CA GLU A 377 -6.74 -101.21 6.84
C GLU A 377 -6.57 -102.17 8.03
N ASP A 378 -6.04 -101.68 9.16
CA ASP A 378 -5.94 -102.44 10.41
C ASP A 378 -7.32 -102.74 11.02
N GLY A 379 -8.24 -101.78 10.99
CA GLY A 379 -9.62 -101.96 11.45
C GLY A 379 -10.35 -103.04 10.65
N ALA A 380 -10.23 -103.01 9.32
CA ALA A 380 -10.80 -104.01 8.43
C ALA A 380 -10.19 -105.41 8.65
N SER A 381 -8.88 -105.48 8.87
CA SER A 381 -8.18 -106.73 9.21
C SER A 381 -8.67 -107.31 10.54
N THR A 382 -8.84 -106.45 11.55
CA THR A 382 -9.33 -106.84 12.87
C THR A 382 -10.76 -107.36 12.80
N VAL A 383 -11.65 -106.64 12.12
CA VAL A 383 -13.04 -107.07 11.89
C VAL A 383 -13.10 -108.39 11.12
N SER A 384 -12.25 -108.56 10.10
CA SER A 384 -12.15 -109.81 9.34
C SER A 384 -11.73 -111.00 10.23
N SER A 385 -10.74 -110.78 11.11
CA SER A 385 -10.27 -111.78 12.07
C SER A 385 -11.36 -112.15 13.10
N GLU A 386 -12.03 -111.16 13.68
CA GLU A 386 -13.11 -111.36 14.65
C GLU A 386 -14.33 -112.06 14.02
N LEU A 387 -14.74 -111.66 12.81
CA LEU A 387 -15.81 -112.35 12.07
C LEU A 387 -15.46 -113.81 11.80
N LYS A 388 -14.21 -114.09 11.42
CA LYS A 388 -13.74 -115.47 11.19
C LYS A 388 -13.71 -116.30 12.48
N SER A 389 -13.29 -115.69 13.58
CA SER A 389 -13.33 -116.31 14.92
C SER A 389 -14.76 -116.62 15.33
N CYS A 390 -15.66 -115.65 15.19
CA CYS A 390 -17.09 -115.79 15.47
C CYS A 390 -17.74 -116.87 14.59
N ALA A 391 -17.39 -116.95 13.30
CA ALA A 391 -17.82 -118.01 12.39
C ALA A 391 -17.47 -119.41 12.93
N SER A 392 -16.22 -119.55 13.39
CA SER A 392 -15.70 -120.80 13.94
C SER A 392 -16.38 -121.16 15.27
N GLU A 393 -16.61 -120.18 16.13
CA GLU A 393 -17.30 -120.34 17.42
C GLU A 393 -18.76 -120.77 17.21
N ILE A 394 -19.47 -120.09 16.31
CA ILE A 394 -20.85 -120.41 15.89
C ILE A 394 -20.89 -121.83 15.34
N GLY A 395 -20.00 -122.17 14.40
CA GLY A 395 -19.90 -123.52 13.84
C GLY A 395 -19.66 -124.59 14.91
N ARG A 396 -18.76 -124.33 15.87
CA ARG A 396 -18.47 -125.24 16.99
C ARG A 396 -19.68 -125.40 17.92
N LYS A 397 -20.34 -124.30 18.30
CA LYS A 397 -21.52 -124.30 19.17
C LYS A 397 -22.72 -124.99 18.51
N LEU A 398 -22.94 -124.79 17.21
CA LEU A 398 -23.98 -125.46 16.44
C LEU A 398 -23.70 -126.95 16.26
N SER A 399 -22.45 -127.34 15.99
CA SER A 399 -22.06 -128.75 15.95
C SER A 399 -22.27 -129.44 17.30
N GLN A 400 -21.90 -128.77 18.40
CA GLN A 400 -22.17 -129.24 19.75
C GLN A 400 -23.67 -129.39 20.01
N ALA A 401 -24.49 -128.39 19.66
CA ALA A 401 -25.94 -128.46 19.79
C ALA A 401 -26.56 -129.59 18.94
N SER A 402 -26.02 -129.85 17.73
CA SER A 402 -26.44 -130.97 16.89
C SER A 402 -26.15 -132.33 17.55
N ASN A 403 -24.98 -132.46 18.18
CA ASN A 403 -24.62 -133.67 18.93
C ASN A 403 -25.48 -133.81 20.18
N ASP A 404 -25.70 -132.74 20.95
CA ASP A 404 -26.55 -132.74 22.13
C ASP A 404 -28.02 -133.07 21.79
N ILE A 405 -28.54 -132.59 20.65
CA ILE A 405 -29.85 -132.99 20.12
C ILE A 405 -29.85 -134.48 19.78
N THR A 406 -28.80 -134.97 19.11
CA THR A 406 -28.67 -136.39 18.76
C THR A 406 -28.66 -137.28 20.00
N ASP A 407 -27.93 -136.87 21.05
CA ASP A 407 -27.82 -137.57 22.32
C ASP A 407 -29.13 -137.50 23.12
N ASN A 408 -29.77 -136.34 23.18
CA ASN A 408 -31.08 -136.18 23.85
C ASN A 408 -32.20 -136.92 23.12
N VAL A 409 -32.18 -137.00 21.79
CA VAL A 409 -33.12 -137.81 21.00
C VAL A 409 -32.84 -139.30 21.21
N SER A 410 -31.57 -139.71 21.32
CA SER A 410 -31.19 -141.08 21.70
C SER A 410 -31.64 -141.44 23.11
N ALA A 411 -31.60 -140.51 24.06
CA ALA A 411 -32.15 -140.68 25.40
C ALA A 411 -33.69 -140.72 25.42
N ALA A 412 -34.35 -139.87 24.61
CA ALA A 412 -35.81 -139.87 24.42
C ALA A 412 -36.33 -141.13 23.71
N SER A 413 -35.46 -141.82 22.93
CA SER A 413 -35.75 -143.10 22.26
C SER A 413 -36.19 -144.20 23.22
N GLY A 414 -35.76 -144.16 24.49
CA GLY A 414 -36.21 -145.12 25.51
C GLY A 414 -37.65 -144.91 25.97
N ALA A 415 -38.21 -143.71 25.78
CA ALA A 415 -39.52 -143.32 26.30
C ALA A 415 -40.64 -143.27 25.24
N LEU A 416 -40.31 -143.17 23.93
CA LEU A 416 -41.26 -142.85 22.86
C LEU A 416 -41.32 -143.92 21.73
N GLN A 417 -41.38 -145.20 22.09
CA GLN A 417 -41.42 -146.35 21.15
C GLN A 417 -42.59 -146.30 20.12
N ASN A 418 -43.66 -145.51 20.34
CA ASN A 418 -44.87 -145.50 19.48
C ASN A 418 -45.00 -144.30 18.52
N SER A 419 -44.22 -143.22 18.65
CA SER A 419 -44.20 -142.10 17.67
C SER A 419 -43.05 -142.25 16.64
N ALA A 420 -42.42 -143.42 16.60
CA ALA A 420 -41.08 -143.67 16.06
C ALA A 420 -40.91 -143.43 14.55
N THR A 421 -41.93 -143.59 13.72
CA THR A 421 -41.72 -143.57 12.25
C THR A 421 -41.68 -142.16 11.65
N SER A 422 -42.45 -141.21 12.19
CA SER A 422 -42.45 -139.82 11.68
C SER A 422 -41.30 -138.98 12.27
N LEU A 423 -40.88 -139.27 13.50
CA LEU A 423 -39.78 -138.54 14.17
C LEU A 423 -38.39 -138.98 13.70
N ASN A 424 -38.18 -140.25 13.34
CA ASN A 424 -36.89 -140.72 12.84
C ASN A 424 -36.48 -140.01 11.54
N ASN A 425 -37.42 -139.96 10.58
CA ASN A 425 -37.20 -139.27 9.31
C ASN A 425 -37.05 -137.75 9.52
N SER A 426 -37.82 -137.14 10.43
CA SER A 426 -37.70 -135.71 10.74
C SER A 426 -36.39 -135.36 11.44
N SER A 427 -35.83 -136.25 12.27
CA SER A 427 -34.56 -136.06 12.98
C SER A 427 -33.35 -136.18 12.04
N GLU A 428 -33.32 -137.20 11.20
CA GLU A 428 -32.28 -137.37 10.20
C GLU A 428 -32.32 -136.23 9.17
N GLN A 429 -33.52 -135.80 8.78
CA GLN A 429 -33.72 -134.64 7.91
C GLN A 429 -33.32 -133.33 8.60
N MET A 430 -33.62 -133.13 9.90
CA MET A 430 -33.23 -131.93 10.65
C MET A 430 -31.72 -131.85 10.87
N SER A 431 -31.05 -132.95 11.20
CA SER A 431 -29.58 -133.01 11.31
C SER A 431 -28.90 -132.67 9.99
N LYS A 432 -29.41 -133.25 8.89
CA LYS A 432 -28.95 -132.93 7.54
C LYS A 432 -29.20 -131.47 7.17
N GLN A 433 -30.40 -130.97 7.43
CA GLN A 433 -30.80 -129.60 7.12
C GLN A 433 -30.01 -128.58 7.97
N LEU A 434 -29.72 -128.87 9.24
CA LEU A 434 -28.84 -128.05 10.09
C LEU A 434 -27.40 -128.07 9.58
N ASN A 435 -26.85 -129.23 9.23
CA ASN A 435 -25.51 -129.33 8.67
C ASN A 435 -25.38 -128.58 7.34
N ASP A 436 -26.39 -128.69 6.47
CA ASP A 436 -26.46 -127.93 5.22
C ASP A 436 -26.58 -126.41 5.49
N THR A 437 -27.36 -126.01 6.51
CA THR A 437 -27.47 -124.60 6.93
C THR A 437 -26.16 -124.08 7.53
N ILE A 438 -25.43 -124.87 8.31
CA ILE A 438 -24.11 -124.50 8.88
C ILE A 438 -23.09 -124.32 7.77
N ASN A 439 -23.08 -125.22 6.78
CA ASN A 439 -22.18 -125.12 5.64
C ASN A 439 -22.55 -123.92 4.75
N ALA A 440 -23.84 -123.68 4.51
CA ALA A 440 -24.32 -122.50 3.81
C ALA A 440 -23.95 -121.21 4.55
N LEU A 441 -24.23 -121.11 5.85
CA LEU A 441 -23.87 -119.95 6.68
C LEU A 441 -22.35 -119.71 6.71
N SER A 442 -21.56 -120.78 6.82
CA SER A 442 -20.08 -120.68 6.78
C SER A 442 -19.55 -120.28 5.40
N SER A 443 -20.28 -120.60 4.33
CA SER A 443 -19.97 -120.18 2.97
C SER A 443 -20.35 -118.72 2.76
N GLU A 444 -21.55 -118.33 3.17
CA GLU A 444 -22.11 -116.99 3.04
C GLU A 444 -21.36 -115.98 3.90
N MET A 445 -20.93 -116.37 5.10
CA MET A 445 -20.04 -115.57 5.95
C MET A 445 -18.63 -115.44 5.35
N ARG A 446 -18.13 -116.47 4.65
CA ARG A 446 -16.85 -116.37 3.91
C ARG A 446 -16.95 -115.39 2.74
N VAL A 447 -18.06 -115.41 2.01
CA VAL A 447 -18.36 -114.44 0.94
C VAL A 447 -18.48 -113.04 1.55
N MET A 448 -19.26 -112.86 2.62
CA MET A 448 -19.39 -111.57 3.31
C MET A 448 -18.05 -111.01 3.80
N VAL A 449 -17.14 -111.85 4.32
CA VAL A 449 -15.79 -111.41 4.72
C VAL A 449 -14.94 -111.01 3.50
N ALA A 450 -15.10 -111.71 2.37
CA ALA A 450 -14.43 -111.34 1.13
C ALA A 450 -14.99 -110.01 0.58
N ASP A 451 -16.31 -109.83 0.59
CA ASP A 451 -16.98 -108.61 0.14
C ASP A 451 -16.61 -107.42 1.03
N ILE A 452 -16.64 -107.55 2.36
CA ILE A 452 -16.18 -106.50 3.30
C ILE A 452 -14.72 -106.12 3.04
N LYS A 453 -13.86 -107.10 2.74
CA LYS A 453 -12.44 -106.85 2.43
C LYS A 453 -12.28 -106.10 1.11
N ASP A 454 -13.01 -106.49 0.08
CA ASP A 454 -12.97 -105.82 -1.22
C ASP A 454 -13.60 -104.42 -1.16
N ASP A 455 -14.71 -104.24 -0.44
CA ASP A 455 -15.34 -102.94 -0.19
C ASP A 455 -14.43 -102.01 0.63
N ALA A 456 -13.71 -102.53 1.63
CA ALA A 456 -12.71 -101.74 2.37
C ALA A 456 -11.56 -101.28 1.46
N LYS A 457 -11.11 -102.15 0.56
CA LYS A 457 -10.09 -101.81 -0.45
C LYS A 457 -10.61 -100.77 -1.45
N GLN A 458 -11.84 -100.93 -1.92
CA GLN A 458 -12.54 -99.99 -2.80
C GLN A 458 -12.69 -98.63 -2.11
N THR A 459 -13.10 -98.60 -0.83
CA THR A 459 -13.23 -97.38 -0.03
C THR A 459 -11.89 -96.68 0.15
N GLY A 460 -10.80 -97.44 0.36
CA GLY A 460 -9.44 -96.90 0.41
C GLY A 460 -9.00 -96.26 -0.92
N VAL A 461 -9.40 -96.84 -2.06
CA VAL A 461 -9.15 -96.26 -3.39
C VAL A 461 -9.96 -94.97 -3.58
N VAL A 462 -11.24 -94.96 -3.26
CA VAL A 462 -12.10 -93.76 -3.37
C VAL A 462 -11.62 -92.63 -2.45
N LEU A 463 -11.22 -92.93 -1.21
CA LEU A 463 -10.62 -91.94 -0.29
C LEU A 463 -9.31 -91.39 -0.83
N LYS A 464 -8.48 -92.24 -1.47
CA LYS A 464 -7.25 -91.80 -2.11
C LYS A 464 -7.51 -90.89 -3.30
N GLU A 465 -8.46 -91.23 -4.17
CA GLU A 465 -8.86 -90.39 -5.31
C GLU A 465 -9.44 -89.05 -4.85
N ALA A 466 -10.33 -89.06 -3.85
CA ALA A 466 -10.88 -87.85 -3.26
C ALA A 466 -9.80 -86.97 -2.62
N ASN A 467 -8.78 -87.56 -2.00
CA ASN A 467 -7.64 -86.83 -1.46
C ASN A 467 -6.72 -86.28 -2.56
N ASP A 468 -6.46 -87.04 -3.62
CA ASP A 468 -5.70 -86.55 -4.78
C ASP A 468 -6.41 -85.36 -5.44
N GLU A 469 -7.75 -85.40 -5.53
CA GLU A 469 -8.57 -84.30 -6.02
C GLU A 469 -8.57 -83.10 -5.05
N LEU A 470 -8.64 -83.34 -3.74
CA LEU A 470 -8.48 -82.29 -2.71
C LEU A 470 -7.09 -81.64 -2.75
N LEU A 471 -6.02 -82.42 -2.91
CA LEU A 471 -4.64 -81.93 -3.07
C LEU A 471 -4.50 -81.10 -4.34
N LYS A 472 -5.12 -81.55 -5.44
CA LYS A 472 -5.12 -80.80 -6.70
C LYS A 472 -5.88 -79.48 -6.56
N SER A 473 -7.09 -79.50 -6.00
CA SER A 473 -7.91 -78.31 -5.77
C SER A 473 -7.22 -77.34 -4.80
N THR A 474 -6.59 -77.85 -3.74
CA THR A 474 -5.80 -77.03 -2.80
C THR A 474 -4.58 -76.40 -3.46
N ARG A 475 -3.87 -77.13 -4.35
CA ARG A 475 -2.77 -76.57 -5.15
C ARG A 475 -3.22 -75.54 -6.17
N GLU A 476 -4.39 -75.73 -6.79
CA GLU A 476 -4.98 -74.75 -7.71
C GLU A 476 -5.37 -73.47 -6.95
N ILE A 477 -6.08 -73.59 -5.82
CA ILE A 477 -6.39 -72.46 -4.94
C ILE A 477 -5.11 -71.78 -4.44
N GLN A 478 -4.08 -72.54 -4.06
CA GLN A 478 -2.78 -71.99 -3.68
C GLN A 478 -2.19 -71.16 -4.82
N SER A 479 -2.11 -71.73 -6.02
CA SER A 479 -1.56 -71.05 -7.19
C SER A 479 -2.33 -69.77 -7.50
N GLU A 480 -3.67 -69.80 -7.46
CA GLU A 480 -4.49 -68.59 -7.64
C GLU A 480 -4.24 -67.57 -6.52
N THR A 481 -4.16 -68.00 -5.26
CA THR A 481 -3.98 -67.11 -4.11
C THR A 481 -2.59 -66.46 -4.13
N THR A 482 -1.53 -67.23 -4.40
CA THR A 482 -0.17 -66.72 -4.57
C THR A 482 -0.09 -65.74 -5.75
N THR A 483 -0.74 -66.06 -6.87
CA THR A 483 -0.80 -65.17 -8.03
C THR A 483 -1.59 -63.90 -7.72
N ALA A 484 -2.68 -64.00 -6.96
CA ALA A 484 -3.49 -62.86 -6.54
C ALA A 484 -2.73 -61.95 -5.57
N ILE A 485 -2.01 -62.51 -4.59
CA ILE A 485 -1.18 -61.73 -3.65
C ILE A 485 -0.01 -61.09 -4.39
N SER A 486 0.66 -61.81 -5.29
CA SER A 486 1.75 -61.25 -6.11
C SER A 486 1.25 -60.10 -7.01
N LYS A 487 0.09 -60.26 -7.68
CA LYS A 487 -0.54 -59.15 -8.41
C LYS A 487 -0.95 -57.99 -7.51
N LEU A 488 -1.42 -58.27 -6.30
CA LEU A 488 -1.74 -57.23 -5.31
C LEU A 488 -0.49 -56.47 -4.89
N HIS A 489 0.63 -57.18 -4.69
CA HIS A 489 1.93 -56.60 -4.34
C HIS A 489 2.45 -55.69 -5.45
N ASP A 490 2.58 -56.20 -6.68
CA ASP A 490 3.01 -55.40 -7.85
C ASP A 490 2.14 -54.15 -8.02
N ARG A 491 0.81 -54.33 -7.89
CA ARG A 491 -0.13 -53.23 -8.08
C ARG A 491 -0.07 -52.22 -6.94
N LEU A 492 0.10 -52.67 -5.68
CA LEU A 492 0.29 -51.78 -4.54
C LEU A 492 1.61 -51.03 -4.64
N GLU A 493 2.71 -51.70 -4.98
CA GLU A 493 4.02 -51.07 -5.17
C GLU A 493 3.95 -49.99 -6.26
N THR A 494 3.42 -50.35 -7.43
CA THR A 494 3.30 -49.41 -8.56
C THR A 494 2.37 -48.24 -8.21
N THR A 495 1.23 -48.49 -7.58
CA THR A 495 0.27 -47.42 -7.24
C THR A 495 0.74 -46.56 -6.08
N LEU A 496 1.41 -47.12 -5.07
CA LEU A 496 2.04 -46.34 -4.00
C LEU A 496 3.13 -45.45 -4.56
N GLU A 497 4.02 -45.98 -5.41
CA GLU A 497 5.11 -45.24 -6.06
C GLU A 497 4.56 -44.10 -6.95
N GLU A 498 3.55 -44.38 -7.79
CA GLU A 498 2.91 -43.37 -8.63
C GLU A 498 2.22 -42.27 -7.79
N VAL A 499 1.42 -42.66 -6.79
CA VAL A 499 0.75 -41.71 -5.89
C VAL A 499 1.79 -40.89 -5.13
N PHE A 500 2.89 -41.50 -4.70
CA PHE A 500 3.98 -40.80 -4.02
C PHE A 500 4.61 -39.74 -4.89
N GLN A 501 4.97 -40.09 -6.12
CA GLN A 501 5.62 -39.17 -7.04
C GLN A 501 4.68 -38.04 -7.45
N ILE A 502 3.41 -38.35 -7.70
CA ILE A 502 2.38 -37.36 -8.02
C ILE A 502 2.17 -36.42 -6.83
N GLN A 503 2.07 -36.96 -5.62
CA GLN A 503 1.81 -36.18 -4.41
C GLN A 503 3.03 -35.34 -3.99
N ALA A 504 4.25 -35.88 -4.06
CA ALA A 504 5.49 -35.11 -3.88
C ALA A 504 5.57 -33.94 -4.86
N LYS A 505 5.30 -34.21 -6.14
CA LYS A 505 5.35 -33.20 -7.20
C LYS A 505 4.28 -32.13 -7.00
N ALA A 506 3.05 -32.55 -6.69
CA ALA A 506 1.95 -31.64 -6.40
C ALA A 506 2.28 -30.75 -5.21
N VAL A 507 2.72 -31.34 -4.10
CA VAL A 507 3.10 -30.64 -2.87
C VAL A 507 4.23 -29.63 -3.13
N ARG A 508 5.29 -30.01 -3.86
CA ARG A 508 6.35 -29.06 -4.27
C ARG A 508 5.82 -27.93 -5.13
N GLN A 509 4.97 -28.21 -6.13
CA GLN A 509 4.36 -27.16 -6.95
C GLN A 509 3.47 -26.21 -6.14
N THR A 510 2.67 -26.72 -5.19
CA THR A 510 1.88 -25.86 -4.32
C THR A 510 2.76 -24.96 -3.47
N PHE A 511 3.91 -25.45 -2.99
CA PHE A 511 4.85 -24.67 -2.19
C PHE A 511 5.56 -23.60 -3.00
N ASP A 512 6.11 -23.93 -4.16
CA ASP A 512 6.74 -22.94 -5.05
C ASP A 512 5.73 -21.84 -5.43
N SER A 513 4.47 -22.22 -5.69
CA SER A 513 3.41 -21.27 -5.95
C SER A 513 3.02 -20.45 -4.72
N LEU A 514 3.01 -21.02 -3.52
CA LEU A 514 2.75 -20.31 -2.28
C LEU A 514 3.86 -19.30 -1.98
N GLU A 515 5.12 -19.68 -2.18
CA GLU A 515 6.29 -18.82 -2.02
C GLU A 515 6.22 -17.62 -2.98
N ASP A 516 5.96 -17.86 -4.27
CA ASP A 516 5.78 -16.76 -5.25
C ASP A 516 4.59 -15.87 -4.88
N GLN A 517 3.47 -16.46 -4.46
CA GLN A 517 2.26 -15.72 -4.10
C GLN A 517 2.46 -14.86 -2.84
N VAL A 518 3.08 -15.40 -1.79
CA VAL A 518 3.40 -14.67 -0.56
C VAL A 518 4.38 -13.54 -0.88
N THR A 519 5.44 -13.82 -1.65
CA THR A 519 6.43 -12.81 -2.05
C THR A 519 5.79 -11.67 -2.85
N LYS A 520 4.96 -11.99 -3.85
CA LYS A 520 4.20 -10.98 -4.60
C LYS A 520 3.22 -10.21 -3.73
N SER A 521 2.51 -10.88 -2.83
CA SER A 521 1.50 -10.23 -1.98
C SER A 521 2.16 -9.26 -1.01
N VAL A 522 3.29 -9.63 -0.40
CA VAL A 522 4.09 -8.74 0.46
C VAL A 522 4.68 -7.59 -0.35
N SER A 523 5.23 -7.83 -1.54
CA SER A 523 5.75 -6.78 -2.42
C SER A 523 4.65 -5.78 -2.84
N LYS A 524 3.47 -6.27 -3.26
CA LYS A 524 2.31 -5.43 -3.58
C LYS A 524 1.88 -4.61 -2.37
N THR A 525 1.80 -5.24 -1.20
CA THR A 525 1.40 -4.56 0.04
C THR A 525 2.40 -3.45 0.39
N GLY A 526 3.71 -3.73 0.31
CA GLY A 526 4.76 -2.72 0.48
C GLY A 526 4.59 -1.53 -0.46
N SER A 527 4.42 -1.80 -1.77
CA SER A 527 4.21 -0.75 -2.76
C SER A 527 2.92 0.06 -2.56
N ALA A 528 1.86 -0.59 -2.05
CA ALA A 528 0.60 0.07 -1.76
C ALA A 528 0.71 0.99 -0.54
N VAL A 529 1.42 0.55 0.51
CA VAL A 529 1.66 1.39 1.69
C VAL A 529 2.56 2.57 1.36
N GLU A 530 3.63 2.38 0.59
CA GLU A 530 4.50 3.47 0.13
C GLU A 530 3.71 4.53 -0.65
N LYS A 531 2.82 4.08 -1.55
CA LYS A 531 1.92 4.97 -2.29
C LYS A 531 0.91 5.67 -1.39
N GLN A 532 0.43 5.01 -0.33
CA GLN A 532 -0.48 5.61 0.64
C GLN A 532 0.21 6.74 1.43
N VAL A 533 1.47 6.55 1.82
CA VAL A 533 2.30 7.57 2.48
C VAL A 533 2.52 8.76 1.55
N GLU A 534 2.86 8.51 0.28
CA GLU A 534 3.05 9.57 -0.72
C GLU A 534 1.77 10.39 -0.93
N VAL A 535 0.60 9.74 -0.99
CA VAL A 535 -0.69 10.44 -1.10
C VAL A 535 -0.97 11.29 0.14
N LEU A 536 -0.65 10.78 1.33
CA LEU A 536 -0.87 11.48 2.59
C LEU A 536 0.01 12.73 2.70
N ASP A 537 1.30 12.64 2.32
CA ASP A 537 2.19 13.80 2.25
C ASP A 537 1.68 14.86 1.26
N ARG A 538 1.20 14.41 0.10
CA ARG A 538 0.62 15.30 -0.92
C ARG A 538 -0.64 16.01 -0.43
N GLN A 539 -1.52 15.31 0.29
CA GLN A 539 -2.73 15.89 0.89
C GLN A 539 -2.37 16.89 1.99
N MET A 540 -1.39 16.57 2.83
CA MET A 540 -0.90 17.46 3.88
C MET A 540 -0.30 18.74 3.28
N GLN A 541 0.51 18.64 2.23
CA GLN A 541 1.01 19.81 1.50
C GLN A 541 -0.11 20.64 0.85
N GLN A 542 -1.13 19.99 0.29
CA GLN A 542 -2.29 20.70 -0.27
C GLN A 542 -3.04 21.47 0.81
N GLU A 543 -3.23 20.87 1.98
CA GLU A 543 -3.97 21.51 3.06
C GLU A 543 -3.17 22.65 3.71
N ILE A 544 -1.85 22.48 3.89
CA ILE A 544 -0.96 23.57 4.30
C ILE A 544 -1.01 24.72 3.29
N ASN A 545 -0.92 24.44 1.98
CA ASN A 545 -1.02 25.47 0.95
C ASN A 545 -2.40 26.13 0.93
N ARG A 546 -3.48 25.38 1.15
CA ARG A 546 -4.85 25.90 1.23
C ARG A 546 -4.98 26.86 2.40
N THR A 547 -4.52 26.48 3.59
CA THR A 547 -4.57 27.33 4.78
C THR A 547 -3.70 28.58 4.62
N ILE A 548 -2.48 28.45 4.06
CA ILE A 548 -1.61 29.61 3.75
C ILE A 548 -2.29 30.55 2.75
N LYS A 549 -2.96 30.01 1.73
CA LYS A 549 -3.69 30.80 0.74
C LYS A 549 -4.89 31.52 1.34
N GLU A 550 -5.70 30.83 2.15
CA GLU A 550 -6.83 31.43 2.87
C GLU A 550 -6.37 32.54 3.82
N MET A 551 -5.26 32.32 4.52
CA MET A 551 -4.61 33.35 5.33
C MET A 551 -4.11 34.52 4.49
N GLY A 552 -3.46 34.25 3.35
CA GLY A 552 -2.97 35.27 2.43
C GLY A 552 -4.09 36.11 1.83
N GLU A 553 -5.22 35.50 1.46
CA GLU A 553 -6.43 36.21 1.00
C GLU A 553 -7.06 37.05 2.12
N ALA A 554 -7.14 36.53 3.34
CA ALA A 554 -7.64 37.30 4.49
C ALA A 554 -6.74 38.51 4.80
N LEU A 555 -5.41 38.32 4.83
CA LEU A 555 -4.42 39.37 5.01
C LEU A 555 -4.45 40.39 3.86
N ALA A 556 -4.55 39.94 2.62
CA ALA A 556 -4.64 40.81 1.46
C ALA A 556 -5.93 41.65 1.50
N THR A 557 -7.05 41.05 1.88
CA THR A 557 -8.35 41.74 2.02
C THR A 557 -8.27 42.82 3.10
N VAL A 558 -7.71 42.49 4.27
CA VAL A 558 -7.47 43.45 5.36
C VAL A 558 -6.54 44.58 4.89
N THR A 559 -5.44 44.25 4.22
CA THR A 559 -4.46 45.23 3.72
C THR A 559 -5.05 46.14 2.65
N GLN A 560 -5.84 45.61 1.72
CA GLN A 560 -6.53 46.40 0.69
C GLN A 560 -7.57 47.32 1.29
N GLN A 561 -8.36 46.84 2.26
CA GLN A 561 -9.36 47.66 2.94
C GLN A 561 -8.70 48.78 3.73
N PHE A 562 -7.61 48.49 4.45
CA PHE A 562 -6.81 49.49 5.13
C PHE A 562 -6.22 50.53 4.17
N THR A 563 -5.63 50.10 3.05
CA THR A 563 -5.07 50.99 2.04
C THR A 563 -6.14 51.90 1.44
N ARG A 564 -7.33 51.35 1.14
CA ARG A 564 -8.44 52.09 0.55
C ARG A 564 -9.01 53.15 1.49
N ASP A 565 -9.15 52.80 2.77
CA ASP A 565 -9.62 53.72 3.81
C ASP A 565 -8.56 54.82 4.08
N TYR A 566 -7.28 54.46 4.13
CA TYR A 566 -6.18 55.42 4.29
C TYR A 566 -6.05 56.35 3.08
N GLN A 567 -6.22 55.84 1.87
CA GLN A 567 -6.17 56.62 0.63
C GLN A 567 -7.34 57.59 0.54
N LYS A 568 -8.54 57.19 0.98
CA LYS A 568 -9.69 58.12 1.14
C LYS A 568 -9.36 59.24 2.13
N LEU A 569 -8.82 58.91 3.30
CA LEU A 569 -8.44 59.90 4.31
C LEU A 569 -7.40 60.90 3.75
N VAL A 570 -6.35 60.40 3.10
CA VAL A 570 -5.30 61.24 2.49
C VAL A 570 -5.86 62.09 1.35
N THR A 571 -6.80 61.57 0.56
CA THR A 571 -7.44 62.33 -0.53
C THR A 571 -8.33 63.44 0.02
N GLU A 572 -9.12 63.18 1.05
CA GLU A 572 -9.93 64.21 1.73
C GLU A 572 -9.03 65.27 2.39
N MET A 573 -7.94 64.86 3.06
CA MET A 573 -6.95 65.80 3.60
C MET A 573 -6.26 66.63 2.51
N SER A 574 -5.91 66.01 1.38
CA SER A 574 -5.29 66.68 0.23
C SER A 574 -6.24 67.67 -0.44
N ASN A 575 -7.52 67.32 -0.61
CA ASN A 575 -8.54 68.22 -1.14
C ASN A 575 -8.76 69.44 -0.23
N VAL A 576 -8.72 69.24 1.10
CA VAL A 576 -8.77 70.33 2.07
C VAL A 576 -7.56 71.27 1.96
N VAL A 577 -6.37 70.73 1.72
CA VAL A 577 -5.13 71.52 1.56
C VAL A 577 -5.08 72.22 0.20
N ASN A 578 -5.46 71.56 -0.89
CA ASN A 578 -5.39 72.14 -2.25
C ASN A 578 -6.45 73.20 -2.53
N ASN A 579 -7.64 73.12 -1.91
CA ASN A 579 -8.63 74.20 -1.98
C ASN A 579 -8.17 75.50 -1.26
N ARG A 580 -7.04 75.51 -0.55
CA ARG A 580 -6.41 76.76 -0.05
C ARG A 580 -5.57 77.50 -1.09
N LEU A 581 -5.23 76.87 -2.23
CA LEU A 581 -4.35 77.48 -3.24
C LEU A 581 -5.10 78.18 -4.39
N ALA A 582 -6.43 78.07 -4.44
CA ALA A 582 -7.25 78.55 -5.55
C ALA A 582 -8.17 79.74 -5.23
N VAL A 583 -8.01 80.42 -4.09
CA VAL A 583 -8.77 81.63 -3.72
C VAL A 583 -7.83 82.76 -3.31
#